data_AF-A0A3C0R6N0-F1
#
_entry.id   AF-A0A3C0R6N0-F1
#
_cell.length_a   1.000
_cell.length_b   1.000
_cell.length_c   1.000
_cell.angle_alpha   90.00
_cell.angle_beta   90.00
_cell.angle_gamma   90.00
#
_symmetry.space_group_name_H-M   'P 1'
#
loop_
_entity.id
_entity.type
_entity.pdbx_description
1 polymer ?
#
loop_
_entity_poly.entity_id
_entity_poly.type
_entity_poly.pdbx_seq_one_letter_code
_entity_poly.pdbx_strand_id
1 'polypeptide(L)'
;WTGKPERVDEPGGESINRELSETYVKRFPGSVAISARTGEGVDKLVQALQEALSSWRLRSRFRIPSNQSALIAEIHRAGHVLELKYEGDDALIVAHVPPELAQKLDRYASQS
;
A
#
# COMPACT_ATOMS: atom_id res chain seq x y z
N TRP A 1 7.77 -40.25 7.61
CA TRP A 1 8.35 -38.91 7.43
C TRP A 1 8.90 -38.46 8.78
N THR A 2 10.21 -38.51 8.97
CA THR A 2 10.91 -38.04 10.19
C THR A 2 12.25 -37.43 9.79
N GLY A 3 12.22 -36.19 9.29
CA GLY A 3 13.42 -35.37 9.14
C GLY A 3 13.27 -34.20 10.10
N LYS A 4 14.13 -34.12 11.12
CA LYS A 4 14.23 -32.92 11.97
C LYS A 4 14.60 -31.73 11.07
N PRO A 5 14.02 -30.53 11.25
CA PRO A 5 14.47 -29.37 10.52
C PRO A 5 15.95 -29.13 10.88
N GLU A 6 16.79 -29.19 9.86
CA GLU A 6 18.19 -28.80 9.94
C GLU A 6 18.26 -27.35 10.43
N ARG A 7 19.09 -27.10 11.44
CA ARG A 7 19.25 -25.74 11.97
C ARG A 7 19.88 -24.89 10.87
N VAL A 8 19.17 -23.85 10.45
CA VAL A 8 19.56 -22.87 9.42
C VAL A 8 20.87 -22.10 9.68
N ASP A 9 21.61 -22.43 10.75
CA ASP A 9 22.71 -21.65 11.30
C ASP A 9 24.11 -22.27 11.08
N GLU A 10 24.27 -23.23 10.15
CA GLU A 10 25.61 -23.66 9.74
C GLU A 10 26.30 -22.57 8.89
N PRO A 11 27.64 -22.40 8.94
CA PRO A 11 28.35 -21.33 8.23
C PRO A 11 28.16 -21.34 6.70
N GLY A 12 27.71 -22.45 6.10
CA GLY A 12 27.29 -22.49 4.70
C GLY A 12 25.90 -21.85 4.43
N GLY A 13 25.05 -21.76 5.47
CA GLY A 13 23.68 -21.25 5.45
C GLY A 13 23.57 -19.75 5.11
N GLU A 14 24.55 -18.96 5.52
CA GLU A 14 24.53 -17.51 5.31
C GLU A 14 24.82 -17.14 3.84
N SER A 15 25.70 -17.89 3.17
CA SER A 15 25.98 -17.72 1.74
C SER A 15 24.79 -18.09 0.87
N ILE A 16 24.13 -19.22 1.15
CA ILE A 16 22.95 -19.65 0.39
C ILE A 16 21.76 -18.70 0.59
N ASN A 17 21.56 -18.17 1.81
CA ASN A 17 20.50 -17.19 2.07
C ASN A 17 20.72 -15.89 1.30
N ARG A 18 21.97 -15.44 1.18
CA ARG A 18 22.32 -14.25 0.40
C ARG A 18 22.03 -14.44 -1.08
N GLU A 19 22.48 -15.54 -1.68
CA GLU A 19 22.26 -15.84 -3.10
C GLU A 19 20.76 -15.98 -3.45
N LEU A 20 19.98 -16.64 -2.59
CA LEU A 20 18.53 -16.73 -2.73
C LEU A 20 17.87 -15.35 -2.64
N SER A 21 18.27 -14.54 -1.66
CA SER A 21 17.69 -13.20 -1.47
C SER A 21 17.95 -12.29 -2.67
N GLU A 22 19.16 -12.33 -3.25
CA GLU A 22 19.50 -11.56 -4.46
C GLU A 22 18.67 -11.99 -5.67
N THR A 23 18.45 -13.29 -5.82
CA THR A 23 17.62 -13.85 -6.89
C THR A 23 16.17 -13.35 -6.75
N TYR A 24 15.62 -13.34 -5.53
CA TYR A 24 14.27 -12.86 -5.29
C TYR A 24 14.11 -11.35 -5.48
N VAL A 25 15.08 -10.56 -5.03
CA VAL A 25 15.06 -9.09 -5.23
C VAL A 25 15.07 -8.74 -6.72
N LYS A 26 15.85 -9.47 -7.53
CA LYS A 26 15.84 -9.29 -9.00
C LYS A 26 14.51 -9.68 -9.64
N ARG A 27 13.86 -10.72 -9.11
CA ARG A 27 12.60 -11.26 -9.65
C ARG A 27 11.37 -10.43 -9.28
N PHE A 28 11.38 -9.79 -8.11
CA PHE A 28 10.23 -9.04 -7.57
C PHE A 28 10.60 -7.57 -7.38
N PRO A 29 10.34 -6.71 -8.38
CA PRO A 29 10.57 -5.27 -8.27
C PRO A 29 9.87 -4.68 -7.04
N GLY A 30 10.59 -3.84 -6.28
CA GLY A 30 10.10 -3.24 -5.04
C GLY A 30 10.25 -4.11 -3.79
N SER A 31 10.75 -5.35 -3.90
CA SER A 31 11.09 -6.18 -2.74
C SER A 31 12.44 -5.80 -2.13
N VAL A 32 12.57 -6.01 -0.82
CA VAL A 32 13.78 -5.70 -0.04
C VAL A 32 14.20 -6.95 0.74
N ALA A 33 15.44 -7.39 0.57
CA ALA A 33 16.02 -8.45 1.39
C ALA A 33 16.38 -7.89 2.78
N ILE A 34 15.97 -8.59 3.84
CA ILE A 34 16.27 -8.21 5.24
C ILE A 34 16.79 -9.39 6.05
N SER A 35 17.49 -9.08 7.14
CA SER A 35 17.82 -10.02 8.21
C SER A 35 17.28 -9.50 9.53
N ALA A 36 16.27 -10.17 10.07
CA ALA A 36 15.72 -9.82 11.40
C ALA A 36 16.73 -10.04 12.53
N ARG A 37 17.73 -10.91 12.33
CA ARG A 37 18.77 -11.22 13.30
C ARG A 37 19.80 -10.11 13.42
N THR A 38 20.26 -9.58 12.29
CA THR A 38 21.35 -8.59 12.25
C THR A 38 20.84 -7.16 12.05
N GLY A 39 19.58 -6.99 11.67
CA GLY A 39 19.00 -5.71 11.27
C GLY A 39 19.36 -5.28 9.85
N GLU A 40 20.11 -6.10 9.09
CA GLU A 40 20.48 -5.79 7.71
C GLU A 40 19.22 -5.56 6.85
N GLY A 41 19.19 -4.45 6.10
CA GLY A 41 18.11 -4.13 5.17
C GLY A 41 16.84 -3.55 5.79
N VAL A 42 16.72 -3.48 7.13
CA VAL A 42 15.50 -2.98 7.79
C VAL A 42 15.21 -1.51 7.44
N ASP A 43 16.21 -0.64 7.40
CA ASP A 43 16.01 0.76 7.01
C ASP A 43 15.47 0.90 5.58
N LYS A 44 15.98 0.07 4.66
CA LYS A 44 15.49 0.02 3.27
C LYS A 44 14.05 -0.47 3.20
N LEU A 45 13.67 -1.44 4.04
CA LEU A 45 12.30 -1.90 4.15
C LEU A 45 11.38 -0.80 4.68
N VAL A 46 11.79 -0.08 5.73
CA VAL A 46 11.03 1.05 6.28
C VAL A 46 10.86 2.14 5.22
N GLN A 47 11.91 2.47 4.47
CA GLN A 47 11.84 3.45 3.39
C GLN A 47 10.87 2.99 2.29
N ALA A 48 11.00 1.76 1.78
CA ALA A 48 10.11 1.23 0.75
C ALA A 48 8.64 1.22 1.22
N LEU A 49 8.41 0.90 2.50
CA LEU A 49 7.09 0.97 3.11
C LEU A 49 6.57 2.42 3.20
N GLN A 50 7.41 3.37 3.59
CA GLN A 50 7.05 4.79 3.64
C GLN A 50 6.68 5.33 2.25
N GLU A 51 7.45 4.98 1.22
CA GLU A 51 7.17 5.36 -0.17
C GLU A 51 5.84 4.75 -0.65
N ALA A 52 5.62 3.46 -0.39
CA ALA A 52 4.38 2.78 -0.70
C ALA A 52 3.18 3.44 0.02
N LEU A 53 3.29 3.71 1.31
CA LEU A 53 2.24 4.34 2.11
C LEU A 53 1.97 5.79 1.71
N SER A 54 3.02 6.54 1.36
CA SER A 54 2.90 7.94 0.90
C SER A 54 2.12 8.03 -0.40
N SER A 55 2.30 7.06 -1.30
CA SER A 55 1.52 6.97 -2.54
C SER A 55 0.03 6.62 -2.31
N TRP A 56 -0.30 6.04 -1.15
CA TRP A 56 -1.60 5.40 -0.92
C TRP A 56 -2.65 6.26 -0.20
N ARG A 57 -2.32 7.44 0.35
CA ARG A 57 -3.23 8.10 1.31
C ARG A 57 -3.14 9.63 1.35
N LEU A 58 -3.31 10.30 0.21
CA LEU A 58 -3.78 11.70 0.30
C LEU A 58 -5.23 11.67 0.77
N ARG A 59 -5.47 12.25 1.94
CA ARG A 59 -6.82 12.51 2.43
C ARG A 59 -7.42 13.59 1.55
N SER A 60 -8.42 13.21 0.78
CA SER A 60 -9.08 14.09 -0.19
C SER A 60 -10.54 14.33 0.21
N ARG A 61 -11.06 15.49 -0.18
CA ARG A 61 -12.46 15.87 0.01
C ARG A 61 -13.12 16.01 -1.35
N PHE A 62 -14.26 15.37 -1.51
CA PHE A 62 -15.03 15.38 -2.75
C PHE A 62 -16.45 15.88 -2.48
N ARG A 63 -16.98 16.70 -3.39
CA ARG A 63 -18.41 17.02 -3.48
C ARG A 63 -18.94 16.38 -4.76
N ILE A 64 -19.70 15.30 -4.60
CA ILE A 64 -20.17 14.46 -5.70
C ILE A 64 -21.69 14.52 -5.76
N PRO A 65 -22.30 14.82 -6.92
CA PRO A 65 -23.75 14.73 -7.06
C PRO A 65 -24.27 13.35 -6.65
N SER A 66 -25.31 13.31 -5.82
CA SER A 66 -25.89 12.09 -5.25
C SER A 66 -26.40 11.11 -6.32
N ASN A 67 -26.74 11.61 -7.52
CA ASN A 67 -27.10 10.78 -8.67
C ASN A 67 -25.91 10.02 -9.29
N GLN A 68 -24.66 10.35 -8.96
CA GLN A 68 -23.44 9.65 -9.39
C GLN A 68 -23.16 8.43 -8.48
N SER A 69 -24.17 7.60 -8.24
CA SER A 69 -24.10 6.46 -7.30
C SER A 69 -22.99 5.46 -7.64
N ALA A 70 -22.70 5.24 -8.93
CA ALA A 70 -21.61 4.38 -9.38
C ALA A 70 -20.23 4.87 -8.91
N LEU A 71 -20.02 6.19 -8.90
CA LEU A 71 -18.76 6.82 -8.48
C LEU A 71 -18.58 6.75 -6.97
N ILE A 72 -19.66 7.03 -6.23
CA ILE A 72 -19.67 6.88 -4.76
C ILE A 72 -19.36 5.43 -4.37
N ALA A 73 -19.98 4.45 -5.04
CA ALA A 73 -19.72 3.05 -4.80
C ALA A 73 -18.27 2.64 -5.15
N GLU A 74 -17.66 3.25 -6.18
CA GLU A 74 -16.26 3.02 -6.52
C GLU A 74 -15.31 3.53 -5.43
N ILE A 75 -15.59 4.70 -4.84
CA ILE A 75 -14.84 5.22 -3.69
C ILE A 75 -14.92 4.26 -2.50
N HIS A 76 -16.09 3.67 -2.24
CA HIS A 76 -16.23 2.66 -1.18
C HIS A 76 -15.45 1.37 -1.45
N ARG A 77 -15.31 0.95 -2.71
CA ARG A 77 -14.62 -0.31 -3.08
C ARG A 77 -13.10 -0.15 -3.15
N ALA A 78 -12.63 0.93 -3.75
CA ALA A 78 -11.21 1.14 -4.07
C ALA A 78 -10.52 2.10 -3.09
N GLY A 79 -11.28 2.91 -2.35
CA GLY A 79 -10.77 3.83 -1.34
C GLY A 79 -11.15 3.42 0.08
N HIS A 80 -10.83 4.30 1.02
CA HIS A 80 -11.22 4.19 2.42
C HIS A 80 -11.92 5.48 2.85
N VAL A 81 -13.25 5.40 2.97
CA VAL A 81 -14.11 6.53 3.36
C VAL A 81 -13.95 6.80 4.86
N LEU A 82 -13.60 8.04 5.19
CA LEU A 82 -13.47 8.55 6.56
C LEU A 82 -14.76 9.26 7.01
N GLU A 83 -15.43 9.94 6.09
CA GLU A 83 -16.66 10.68 6.36
C GLU A 83 -17.52 10.74 5.09
N LEU A 84 -18.84 10.62 5.25
CA LEU A 84 -19.84 10.82 4.20
C LEU A 84 -21.02 11.59 4.78
N LYS A 85 -21.37 12.71 4.16
CA LYS A 85 -22.55 13.53 4.48
C LYS A 85 -23.31 13.81 3.21
N TYR A 86 -24.64 13.85 3.30
CA TYR A 86 -25.48 14.30 2.20
C TYR A 86 -25.99 15.71 2.49
N GLU A 87 -25.76 16.64 1.55
CA GLU A 87 -26.19 18.03 1.62
C GLU A 87 -26.93 18.39 0.33
N GLY A 88 -28.25 18.55 0.41
CA GLY A 88 -29.08 18.75 -0.78
C GLY A 88 -28.94 17.58 -1.76
N ASP A 89 -28.56 17.89 -3.00
CA ASP A 89 -28.35 16.90 -4.05
C ASP A 89 -26.90 16.37 -4.11
N ASP A 90 -26.04 16.72 -3.15
CA ASP A 90 -24.63 16.32 -3.13
C ASP A 90 -24.27 15.38 -1.98
N ALA A 91 -23.28 14.53 -2.22
CA ALA A 91 -22.55 13.74 -1.24
C ALA A 91 -21.17 14.38 -1.00
N LEU A 92 -20.93 14.82 0.23
CA LEU A 92 -19.63 15.27 0.72
C LEU A 92 -18.88 14.08 1.29
N ILE A 93 -17.76 13.73 0.66
CA ILE A 93 -16.97 12.55 1.01
C ILE A 93 -15.57 12.97 1.39
N VAL A 94 -15.11 12.50 2.54
CA VAL A 94 -13.71 12.56 2.94
C VAL A 94 -13.16 11.15 2.87
N ALA A 95 -12.13 10.90 2.06
CA ALA A 95 -11.59 9.56 1.87
C ALA A 95 -10.09 9.58 1.59
N HIS A 96 -9.41 8.46 1.90
CA HIS A 96 -8.16 8.11 1.25
C HIS A 96 -8.51 7.37 -0.04
N VAL A 97 -7.98 7.82 -1.17
CA VAL A 97 -8.18 7.16 -2.47
C VAL A 97 -6.83 6.93 -3.16
N PRO A 98 -6.68 5.85 -3.93
CA PRO A 98 -5.47 5.62 -4.71
C PRO A 98 -5.32 6.68 -5.82
N PRO A 99 -4.08 6.95 -6.30
CA PRO A 99 -3.79 8.03 -7.24
C PRO A 99 -4.63 8.00 -8.53
N GLU A 100 -4.90 6.81 -9.07
CA GLU A 100 -5.67 6.63 -10.31
C GLU A 100 -7.12 7.05 -10.11
N LEU A 101 -7.70 6.72 -8.94
CA LEU A 101 -9.04 7.14 -8.58
C LEU A 101 -9.08 8.63 -8.23
N ALA A 102 -8.04 9.16 -7.59
CA ALA A 102 -7.92 10.60 -7.31
C ALA A 102 -7.95 11.43 -8.61
N GLN A 103 -7.19 11.02 -9.64
CA GLN A 103 -7.21 11.68 -10.96
C GLN A 103 -8.60 11.66 -11.60
N LYS A 104 -9.31 10.52 -11.51
CA LYS A 104 -10.68 10.41 -12.02
C LYS A 104 -11.66 11.33 -11.29
N LEU A 105 -11.43 11.56 -10.00
CA LEU A 105 -12.27 12.36 -9.11
C LEU A 105 -11.89 13.83 -9.06
N ASP A 106 -10.86 14.26 -9.78
CA ASP A 106 -10.28 15.61 -9.68
C ASP A 106 -11.32 16.73 -9.91
N ARG A 107 -12.24 16.52 -10.86
CA ARG A 107 -13.35 17.47 -11.12
C ARG A 107 -14.37 17.64 -9.98
N TYR A 108 -14.37 16.72 -9.01
CA TYR A 108 -15.21 16.76 -7.82
C TYR A 108 -14.43 17.16 -6.57
N ALA A 109 -13.12 17.40 -6.70
CA ALA A 109 -12.29 17.82 -5.59
C ALA A 109 -12.81 19.15 -5.05
N SER A 110 -13.04 19.20 -3.74
CA SER A 110 -13.44 20.41 -3.04
C SER A 110 -12.27 20.87 -2.18
N GLN A 111 -11.82 22.11 -2.38
CA GLN A 111 -10.85 22.74 -1.48
C GLN A 111 -11.55 23.17 -0.19
N SER A 112 -11.05 22.65 0.92
CA SER A 112 -11.21 23.24 2.26
C SER A 112 -10.06 22.80 3.12
#